data_AF-A0A315R8W5-F1
#
_entry.id   AF-A0A315R8W5-F1
#
_cell.length_a   1.000
_cell.length_b   1.000
_cell.length_c   1.000
_cell.angle_alpha   90.00
_cell.angle_beta   90.00
_cell.angle_gamma   90.00
#
_symmetry.space_group_name_H-M   'P 1'
#
loop_
_entity.id
_entity.type
_entity.pdbx_description
1 polymer ?
#
loop_
_entity_poly.entity_id
_entity_poly.type
_entity_poly.pdbx_seq_one_letter_code
_entity_poly.pdbx_strand_id
1 'polypeptide(L)' 'MNPVEASIVSKAEDYRRSSYQIYLGLKESDLINDSLILASFSDDRELYKRFIESDEINKELDQEIKDECEL' A
#
# COMPACT_ATOMS: atom_id res chain seq x y z
N MET A 1 -1.11 8.85 6.33
CA MET A 1 -0.14 9.80 5.72
C MET A 1 0.70 9.02 4.72
N ASN A 2 0.62 9.37 3.44
CA ASN A 2 1.43 8.76 2.39
C ASN A 2 2.86 9.34 2.45
N PRO A 3 3.92 8.51 2.60
CA PRO A 3 5.28 8.99 2.78
C PRO A 3 5.89 9.59 1.49
N VAL A 4 5.36 9.25 0.32
CA VAL A 4 5.79 9.84 -0.96
C VAL A 4 5.21 11.25 -1.09
N GLU A 5 3.90 11.41 -0.87
CA GLU A 5 3.23 12.73 -0.90
C GLU A 5 3.81 13.70 0.14
N ALA A 6 4.14 13.18 1.33
CA ALA A 6 4.80 13.94 2.38
C ALA A 6 6.28 14.24 2.12
N SER A 7 6.83 13.84 0.96
CA SER A 7 8.24 14.02 0.58
C SER A 7 9.25 13.41 1.57
N ILE A 8 8.84 12.36 2.29
CA ILE A 8 9.71 11.64 3.24
C ILE A 8 10.63 10.68 2.48
N VAL A 9 10.12 10.08 1.41
CA VAL A 9 10.86 9.19 0.50
C VAL A 9 10.47 9.48 -0.95
N SER A 10 11.36 9.15 -1.89
CA SER A 10 11.08 9.33 -3.32
C SER A 10 10.25 8.19 -3.92
N LYS A 11 10.28 7.00 -3.32
CA LYS A 11 9.50 5.83 -3.75
C LYS A 11 8.82 5.18 -2.55
N ALA A 12 7.63 4.63 -2.75
CA ALA A 12 6.86 4.02 -1.66
C ALA A 12 7.62 2.84 -1.03
N GLU A 13 8.32 2.03 -1.85
CA GLU A 13 9.13 0.91 -1.35
C GLU A 13 10.32 1.34 -0.48
N ASP A 14 10.76 2.60 -0.50
CA ASP A 14 11.88 3.06 0.32
C ASP A 14 11.48 3.37 1.78
N TYR A 15 10.17 3.43 2.06
CA TYR A 15 9.67 3.77 3.39
C TYR A 15 9.76 2.59 4.37
N ARG A 16 10.86 2.53 5.13
CA ARG A 16 11.18 1.44 6.06
C ARG A 16 10.20 1.19 7.20
N ARG A 17 9.31 2.15 7.50
CA ARG A 17 8.32 2.04 8.57
C ARG A 17 6.98 1.48 8.08
N SER A 18 6.94 0.94 6.87
CA SER A 18 5.78 0.26 6.28
C SER A 18 6.10 -1.21 6.01
N SER A 19 5.07 -2.06 6.03
CA SER A 19 5.12 -3.45 5.58
C SER A 19 5.11 -3.59 4.06
N TYR A 20 5.00 -2.49 3.31
CA TYR A 20 4.88 -2.49 1.85
C TYR A 20 6.00 -3.27 1.15
N GLN A 21 7.25 -3.14 1.62
CA GLN A 21 8.39 -3.92 1.10
C GLN A 21 8.19 -5.44 1.17
N ILE A 22 7.44 -5.92 2.16
CA ILE A 22 7.16 -7.35 2.35
C ILE A 22 6.14 -7.81 1.30
N TYR A 23 5.07 -7.04 1.08
CA TYR A 23 4.09 -7.35 0.04
C TYR A 23 4.66 -7.26 -1.38
N LEU A 24 5.71 -6.46 -1.58
CA LEU A 24 6.48 -6.45 -2.83
C LEU A 24 7.51 -7.59 -2.95
N GLY A 25 7.71 -8.40 -1.91
CA GLY A 25 8.70 -9.49 -1.90
C GLY A 25 10.15 -9.00 -1.81
N LEU A 26 10.36 -7.72 -1.47
CA LEU A 26 11.70 -7.12 -1.31
C LEU A 26 12.32 -7.44 0.05
N LYS A 27 11.50 -7.90 1.01
CA LYS A 27 11.91 -8.23 2.37
C LYS A 27 11.05 -9.36 2.93
N GLU A 28 11.69 -10.35 3.53
CA GLU A 28 10.99 -11.40 4.28
C GLU A 28 10.62 -10.95 5.71
N SER A 29 9.58 -11.57 6.28
CA SER A 29 9.10 -11.25 7.63
C SER A 29 8.48 -12.47 8.29
N ASP A 30 8.93 -12.81 9.49
CA ASP A 30 8.33 -13.89 10.30
C ASP A 30 6.98 -13.48 10.91
N LEU A 31 6.68 -12.19 10.93
CA LEU A 31 5.46 -11.63 11.55
C LEU A 31 4.33 -11.40 10.55
N ILE A 32 4.65 -11.27 9.26
CA ILE A 32 3.68 -10.91 8.24
C ILE A 32 3.54 -12.08 7.27
N ASN A 33 2.32 -12.61 7.18
CA ASN A 33 1.92 -13.55 6.15
C ASN A 33 1.37 -12.76 4.96
N ASP A 34 2.22 -12.50 3.96
CA ASP A 34 1.85 -11.73 2.77
C ASP A 34 0.89 -12.48 1.83
N SER A 35 0.86 -13.82 1.90
CA SER A 35 -0.02 -14.66 1.08
C SER A 35 -1.50 -14.38 1.32
N LEU A 36 -1.90 -13.99 2.53
CA LEU A 36 -3.29 -13.66 2.84
C LEU A 36 -3.79 -12.44 2.06
N ILE A 37 -2.96 -11.40 1.95
CA ILE A 37 -3.30 -10.19 1.21
C ILE A 37 -3.17 -10.43 -0.29
N LEU A 38 -2.09 -11.09 -0.71
CA LEU A 38 -1.82 -11.36 -2.13
C LEU A 38 -2.82 -12.33 -2.76
N ALA A 39 -3.46 -13.20 -1.98
CA ALA A 39 -4.54 -14.05 -2.47
C ALA A 39 -5.71 -13.25 -3.07
N SER A 40 -6.00 -12.05 -2.55
CA SER A 40 -6.99 -11.13 -3.12
C SER A 40 -6.59 -10.55 -4.49
N PHE A 41 -5.32 -10.68 -4.85
CA PHE A 41 -4.71 -10.20 -6.10
C PHE A 41 -4.22 -11.35 -6.97
N SER A 42 -4.78 -12.56 -6.84
CA SER A 42 -4.36 -13.76 -7.58
C SER A 42 -2.86 -14.08 -7.42
N ASP A 43 -2.30 -13.78 -6.24
CA ASP A 43 -0.88 -13.89 -5.93
C ASP A 43 0.04 -13.03 -6.82
N ASP A 44 -0.52 -12.04 -7.54
CA ASP A 44 0.21 -11.10 -8.40
C ASP A 44 0.59 -9.83 -7.64
N ARG A 45 1.88 -9.73 -7.29
CA ARG A 45 2.45 -8.58 -6.59
C ARG A 45 2.43 -7.29 -7.42
N GLU A 46 2.50 -7.38 -8.75
CA GLU A 46 2.41 -6.22 -9.64
C GLU A 46 0.97 -5.71 -9.74
N LEU A 47 -0.02 -6.61 -9.68
CA LEU A 47 -1.42 -6.21 -9.55
C LEU A 47 -1.67 -5.50 -8.22
N TYR A 48 -1.19 -6.07 -7.11
CA TYR A 48 -1.24 -5.42 -5.79
C TYR A 48 -0.56 -4.04 -5.80
N LYS A 49 0.65 -3.96 -6.35
CA LYS A 49 1.42 -2.71 -6.44
C LYS A 49 0.63 -1.64 -7.19
N ARG A 50 0.12 -1.96 -8.38
CA ARG A 50 -0.68 -1.03 -9.18
C ARG A 50 -1.95 -0.60 -8.47
N PHE A 51 -2.62 -1.49 -7.75
CA PHE A 51 -3.80 -1.14 -6.96
C PHE A 51 -3.47 -0.10 -5.89
N ILE A 52 -2.41 -0.33 -5.11
CA ILE A 52 -1.99 0.57 -4.02
C ILE A 52 -1.45 1.90 -4.55
N GLU A 53 -0.73 1.90 -5.67
CA GLU A 53 -0.12 3.09 -6.25
C GLU A 53 -1.04 3.81 -7.27
N SER A 54 -2.26 3.31 -7.50
CA SER A 54 -3.20 3.95 -8.42
C SER A 54 -3.81 5.21 -7.81
N ASP A 55 -3.51 6.36 -8.39
CA ASP A 55 -4.04 7.67 -7.98
C ASP A 55 -5.57 7.76 -8.03
N GLU A 56 -6.22 7.02 -8.94
CA GLU A 56 -7.68 7.08 -9.12
C GLU A 56 -8.40 6.39 -7.97
N ILE A 57 -7.92 5.21 -7.57
CA ILE A 57 -8.49 4.41 -6.48
C ILE A 57 -8.23 5.10 -5.13
N ASN A 58 -7.03 5.65 -4.94
CA ASN A 58 -6.68 6.33 -3.70
C ASN A 58 -7.51 7.62 -3.49
N LYS A 59 -7.82 8.37 -4.55
CA LYS A 59 -8.63 9.61 -4.43
C LYS A 59 -10.08 9.33 -4.03
N GLU A 60 -10.68 8.27 -4.58
CA GLU A 60 -12.06 7.89 -4.26
C GLU A 60 -12.15 7.39 -2.81
N LEU A 61 -11.26 6.49 -2.40
CA LEU A 61 -11.18 5.99 -1.02
C LEU A 61 -10.86 7.09 -0.01
N ASP A 62 -9.92 7.99 -0.33
CA ASP A 62 -9.58 9.11 0.55
C ASP A 62 -10.75 10.08 0.72
N GLN A 63 -11.61 10.22 -0.29
CA GLN A 63 -12.81 11.05 -0.21
C GLN A 63 -13.89 10.37 0.65
N GLU A 64 -14.15 9.07 0.44
CA GLU A 64 -15.09 8.30 1.27
C GLU A 64 -14.69 8.33 2.75
N ILE A 65 -13.40 8.15 3.07
CA ILE A 65 -12.88 8.19 4.45
C ILE A 65 -13.07 9.58 5.07
N LYS A 66 -12.81 10.66 4.31
CA LYS A 66 -13.03 12.04 4.81
C LYS A 66 -14.50 12.29 5.10
N ASP A 67 -15.38 11.87 4.19
CA ASP A 67 -16.81 12.06 4.33
C ASP A 67 -17.36 11.29 5.54
N GLU A 68 -16.82 10.10 5.87
CA GLU A 68 -17.15 9.37 7.10
C GLU A 68 -16.54 9.97 8.38
N CYS A 69 -15.34 10.56 8.30
CA CYS A 69 -14.64 11.13 9.47
C CYS A 69 -15.11 12.55 9.85
N GLU A 70 -15.74 13.28 8.92
CA GLU A 70 -16.27 14.64 9.17
C GLU A 70 -17.72 14.66 9.71
N LEU A 71 -18.20 13.55 10.29
CA LEU A 71 -19.46 13.47 11.06
C LEU A 71 -19.41 14.24 12.39
#